data_AF-A0A967WQU0-F1
#
_entry.id   AF-A0A967WQU0-F1
#
_cell.length_a   1.000
_cell.length_b   1.000
_cell.length_c   1.000
_cell.angle_alpha   90.00
_cell.angle_beta   90.00
_cell.angle_gamma   90.00
#
_symmetry.space_group_name_H-M   'P 1'
#
loop_
_entity.id
_entity.type
_entity.pdbx_description
1 polymer ?
#
loop_
_entity_poly.entity_id
_entity_poly.type
_entity_poly.pdbx_seq_one_letter_code
_entity_poly.pdbx_strand_id
1 'polypeptide(L)' 'MTETTTPDSRPVIFGEVLFDEFEDGSAVLGGAPFNVAWHLQGFGLNPLFISRIGTDALGAQVQQQMRDWG' A
#
# COMPACT_ATOMS: atom_id res chain seq x y z
N MET A 1 -24.80 -0.40 30.30
CA MET A 1 -24.12 0.18 29.14
C MET A 1 -23.77 -0.97 28.22
N THR A 2 -24.46 -1.12 27.09
CA THR A 2 -24.16 -2.17 26.10
C THR A 2 -22.95 -1.73 25.30
N GLU A 3 -21.88 -2.49 25.41
CA GLU A 3 -20.65 -2.33 24.64
C GLU A 3 -20.93 -2.75 23.20
N THR A 4 -21.11 -1.77 22.31
CA THR A 4 -21.23 -2.02 20.88
C THR A 4 -19.84 -2.37 20.36
N THR A 5 -19.50 -3.65 20.30
CA THR A 5 -18.29 -4.12 19.61
C THR A 5 -18.45 -3.81 18.13
N THR A 6 -17.86 -2.69 17.69
CA THR A 6 -17.72 -2.37 16.27
C THR A 6 -17.01 -3.55 15.60
N PRO A 7 -17.57 -4.15 14.54
CA PRO A 7 -16.89 -5.26 13.87
C PRO A 7 -15.53 -4.78 13.40
N ASP A 8 -14.49 -5.56 13.71
CA ASP A 8 -13.10 -5.31 13.34
C ASP A 8 -12.98 -5.40 11.81
N SER A 9 -13.31 -4.28 11.17
CA SER A 9 -13.50 -4.22 9.73
C SER A 9 -12.17 -3.90 9.10
N ARG A 10 -11.61 -4.89 8.41
CA ARG A 10 -10.34 -4.74 7.71
C ARG A 10 -10.55 -4.00 6.38
N PRO A 11 -9.93 -2.83 6.15
CA PRO A 11 -9.98 -2.18 4.84
C PRO A 11 -9.34 -3.10 3.78
N VAL A 12 -10.05 -3.34 2.68
CA VAL A 12 -9.52 -4.08 1.52
C VAL A 12 -9.37 -3.10 0.37
N ILE A 13 -8.15 -2.96 -0.14
CA ILE A 13 -7.82 -2.07 -1.23
C ILE A 13 -7.30 -2.91 -2.39
N PHE A 14 -7.97 -2.81 -3.54
CA PHE A 14 -7.57 -3.50 -4.76
C PHE A 14 -7.20 -2.48 -5.82
N GLY A 15 -6.06 -2.66 -6.48
CA GLY A 15 -5.66 -1.84 -7.61
C GLY A 15 -4.16 -1.75 -7.80
N GLU A 16 -3.70 -0.70 -8.46
CA GLU A 16 -2.33 -0.59 -8.93
C GLU A 16 -1.33 -0.13 -7.86
N VAL A 17 -0.10 -0.56 -8.07
CA VAL A 17 1.12 0.02 -7.52
C VAL A 17 2.08 0.21 -8.69
N LEU A 18 2.73 1.36 -8.76
CA LEU A 18 3.61 1.74 -9.87
C LEU A 18 4.75 2.62 -9.37
N PHE A 19 5.74 2.88 -10.23
CA PHE A 19 6.73 3.90 -9.97
C PHE A 19 6.35 5.18 -10.71
N ASP A 20 6.18 6.26 -9.96
CA ASP A 20 6.04 7.60 -10.51
C ASP A 20 7.45 8.14 -10.80
N GLU A 21 7.77 8.32 -12.08
CA GLU A 21 9.04 8.89 -12.55
C GLU A 21 8.91 10.42 -12.67
N PHE A 22 9.83 11.14 -12.02
CA PHE A 22 9.87 12.60 -12.00
C PHE A 22 10.96 13.15 -12.92
N GLU A 23 10.84 14.44 -13.27
CA GLU A 23 11.76 15.14 -14.18
C GLU A 23 13.21 15.19 -13.66
N ASP A 24 13.41 15.08 -12.34
CA ASP A 24 14.72 15.03 -11.69
C ASP A 24 15.39 13.64 -11.77
N GLY A 25 14.73 12.68 -12.40
CA GLY A 25 15.18 11.30 -12.55
C GLY A 25 14.91 10.42 -11.32
N SER A 26 14.24 10.94 -10.30
CA SER A 26 13.77 10.12 -9.18
C SER A 26 12.56 9.27 -9.60
N ALA A 27 12.47 8.07 -9.02
CA ALA A 27 11.33 7.19 -9.18
C ALA A 27 10.81 6.82 -7.78
N VAL A 28 9.57 7.20 -7.49
CA VAL A 28 8.95 6.99 -6.17
C VAL A 28 7.82 5.98 -6.32
N LEU A 29 7.65 5.12 -5.31
CA LEU A 29 6.56 4.17 -5.30
C LEU A 29 5.22 4.91 -5.11
N GLY A 30 4.27 4.66 -6.01
CA GLY A 30 2.98 5.34 -6.09
C GLY A 30 1.85 4.44 -6.57
N GLY A 31 0.76 5.07 -7.03
CA GLY A 31 -0.53 4.43 -7.36
C GLY A 31 -1.61 4.83 -6.36
N ALA A 32 -2.79 5.23 -6.82
CA ALA A 32 -3.83 5.76 -5.92
C ALA A 32 -4.31 4.71 -4.89
N PRO A 33 -4.56 3.44 -5.29
CA PRO A 33 -4.88 2.36 -4.35
C PRO A 33 -3.73 2.08 -3.37
N PHE A 34 -2.49 2.01 -3.87
CA PHE A 34 -1.32 1.83 -3.02
C PHE A 34 -1.19 2.95 -1.97
N ASN A 35 -1.33 4.21 -2.39
CA ASN A 35 -1.25 5.38 -1.50
C ASN A 35 -2.30 5.35 -0.40
N VAL A 36 -3.53 4.88 -0.69
CA VAL A 36 -4.57 4.71 0.36
C VAL A 36 -4.15 3.64 1.36
N ALA A 37 -3.71 2.47 0.89
CA ALA A 37 -3.25 1.41 1.78
C ALA A 37 -2.06 1.83 2.65
N TRP A 38 -1.08 2.52 2.05
CA TRP A 38 0.13 2.99 2.73
C TRP A 38 -0.19 3.96 3.87
N HIS A 39 -1.07 4.93 3.64
CA HIS A 39 -1.46 5.89 4.68
C HIS A 39 -2.38 5.29 5.74
N LEU A 40 -3.27 4.35 5.38
CA LEU A 40 -4.09 3.65 6.37
C LEU A 40 -3.21 2.85 7.35
N GLN A 41 -2.16 2.19 6.85
CA GLN A 41 -1.15 1.56 7.71
C GLN A 41 -0.44 2.61 8.60
N GLY A 42 -0.15 3.79 8.06
CA GLY A 42 0.40 4.95 8.78
C GLY A 42 -0.44 5.42 9.95
N PHE A 43 -1.76 5.29 9.82
CA PHE A 43 -2.72 5.62 10.87
C PHE A 43 -2.97 4.46 11.87
N GLY A 44 -2.19 3.38 11.81
CA GLY A 44 -2.31 2.25 12.72
C GLY A 44 -3.44 1.28 12.38
N LEU A 45 -3.99 1.35 11.17
CA LEU A 45 -4.94 0.36 10.67
C LEU A 45 -4.19 -0.81 10.01
N ASN A 46 -4.92 -1.89 9.72
CA ASN A 46 -4.38 -3.09 9.09
C ASN A 46 -4.99 -3.33 7.69
N PRO A 47 -4.71 -2.50 6.68
CA PRO A 47 -5.27 -2.70 5.35
C PRO A 47 -4.81 -4.03 4.72
N LEU A 48 -5.65 -4.64 3.92
CA LEU A 48 -5.26 -5.68 2.97
C LEU A 48 -5.13 -5.04 1.59
N PHE A 49 -3.91 -4.86 1.11
CA PHE A 49 -3.65 -4.40 -0.24
C PHE A 49 -3.49 -5.58 -1.20
N ILE A 50 -4.25 -5.57 -2.30
CA ILE A 50 -4.24 -6.60 -3.33
C ILE A 50 -3.87 -5.94 -4.65
N SER A 51 -2.75 -6.35 -5.22
CA SER A 51 -2.23 -5.82 -6.47
C SER A 51 -1.51 -6.92 -7.27
N ARG A 52 -0.95 -6.54 -8.42
CA ARG A 52 -0.08 -7.39 -9.24
C ARG A 52 1.13 -6.57 -9.68
N ILE A 53 2.29 -7.18 -9.55
CA ILE A 53 3.59 -6.62 -9.96
C ILE A 53 4.26 -7.53 -10.99
N GLY A 54 5.22 -6.98 -11.72
CA GLY A 54 6.10 -7.74 -12.62
C GLY A 54 7.01 -8.71 -11.86
N THR A 55 7.52 -9.73 -12.56
CA THR A 55 8.59 -10.61 -12.05
C THR A 55 9.93 -10.08 -12.54
N ASP A 56 10.27 -8.87 -12.10
CA ASP A 56 11.45 -8.11 -12.49
C ASP A 56 12.03 -7.33 -11.30
N ALA A 57 13.10 -6.56 -11.54
CA ALA A 57 13.79 -5.81 -10.50
C ALA A 57 12.89 -4.76 -9.83
N LEU A 58 12.02 -4.09 -10.61
CA LEU A 58 11.08 -3.10 -10.07
C LEU A 58 10.02 -3.78 -9.20
N GLY A 59 9.47 -4.90 -9.64
CA GLY A 59 8.56 -5.71 -8.84
C GLY A 59 9.20 -6.17 -7.51
N ALA A 60 10.46 -6.61 -7.54
CA ALA A 60 11.20 -6.96 -6.33
C ALA A 60 11.36 -5.75 -5.39
N GLN A 61 11.61 -4.56 -5.93
CA GLN A 61 11.71 -3.32 -5.17
C GLN A 61 10.37 -2.92 -4.53
N VAL A 62 9.23 -3.11 -5.22
CA VAL A 62 7.90 -2.89 -4.62
C VAL A 62 7.73 -3.78 -3.39
N GLN A 63 8.00 -5.08 -3.51
CA GLN A 63 7.87 -6.00 -2.39
C GLN A 63 8.78 -5.64 -1.21
N GLN A 64 10.00 -5.18 -1.48
CA GLN A 64 10.94 -4.79 -0.44
C GLN A 64 10.44 -3.56 0.32
N GLN A 65 10.05 -2.49 -0.39
CA GLN A 65 9.49 -1.30 0.24
C GLN A 65 8.23 -1.59 1.06
N MET A 66 7.35 -2.48 0.58
CA MET A 66 6.17 -2.90 1.34
C MET A 66 6.51 -3.68 2.61
N ARG A 67 7.60 -4.46 2.63
CA ARG A 67 8.06 -5.16 3.84
C ARG A 67 8.74 -4.23 4.84
N ASP A 68 9.48 -3.27 4.31
CA ASP A 68 10.24 -2.29 5.10
C ASP A 68 9.39 -1.07 5.48
N TRP A 69 8.06 -1.15 5.33
CA TRP A 69 7.15 -0.08 5.66
C TRP A 69 7.43 0.50 7.05
N GLY A 70 7.73 1.80 7.12
CA GLY A 70 8.21 2.50 8.32
C GLY A 70 9.61 3.08 8.10
#